data_AF-A0A1M7Z1Y4-F1
#
_entry.id   AF-A0A1M7Z1Y4-F1
#
_cell.length_a   1.000
_cell.length_b   1.000
_cell.length_c   1.000
_cell.angle_alpha   90.00
_cell.angle_beta   90.00
_cell.angle_gamma   90.00
#
_symmetry.space_group_name_H-M   'P 1'
#
loop_
_entity.id
_entity.type
_entity.pdbx_description
1 polymer ?
#
loop_
_entity_poly.entity_id
_entity_poly.type
_entity_poly.pdbx_seq_one_letter_code
_entity_poly.pdbx_strand_id
1 'polypeptide(L)'
;MAFKLKKYTAPHDVITQTDYAPTQSYDHKYSQFGWDPDLRDSGVVIGNKYRLDGDGPNRVIKITAIGVASNSSTYTREGLA
;
A
#
# COMPACT_ATOMS: atom_id res chain seq x y z
N MET A 1 9.66 1.67 21.37
CA MET A 1 8.30 2.05 20.90
C MET A 1 7.84 0.98 19.94
N ALA A 2 6.77 0.23 20.26
CA ALA A 2 6.22 -0.76 19.35
C ALA A 2 5.47 -0.01 18.24
N PHE A 3 6.03 0.00 17.02
CA PHE A 3 5.28 0.47 15.86
C PHE A 3 4.06 -0.44 15.72
N LYS A 4 2.86 0.07 16.02
CA LYS A 4 1.62 -0.61 15.64
C LYS A 4 1.64 -0.67 14.12
N LEU A 5 2.02 -1.82 13.55
CA LEU A 5 1.92 -2.09 12.12
C LEU A 5 0.44 -1.93 11.75
N LYS A 6 0.09 -0.78 11.19
CA LYS A 6 -1.26 -0.54 10.67
C LYS A 6 -1.41 -1.41 9.42
N LYS A 7 -2.43 -2.26 9.42
CA LYS A 7 -2.75 -3.24 8.37
C LYS A 7 -4.04 -2.80 7.68
N TYR A 8 -4.03 -2.75 6.35
CA TYR A 8 -5.19 -2.42 5.52
C TYR A 8 -5.43 -3.54 4.54
N THR A 9 -6.67 -3.95 4.31
CA THR A 9 -6.98 -5.12 3.49
C THR A 9 -7.91 -4.76 2.33
N ALA A 10 -7.54 -5.18 1.13
CA ALA A 10 -8.43 -5.37 -0.01
C ALA A 10 -8.61 -6.89 -0.22
N PRO A 11 -9.58 -7.38 -1.01
CA PRO A 11 -10.01 -8.79 -1.01
C PRO A 11 -8.89 -9.85 -1.05
N HIS A 12 -7.75 -9.56 -1.69
CA HIS A 12 -6.58 -10.45 -1.77
C HIS A 12 -5.26 -9.78 -1.35
N ASP A 13 -5.30 -8.53 -0.90
CA ASP A 13 -4.09 -7.72 -0.70
C ASP A 13 -4.10 -7.04 0.67
N VAL A 14 -2.93 -6.94 1.28
CA VAL A 14 -2.70 -6.31 2.57
C VAL A 14 -1.63 -5.25 2.40
N ILE A 15 -1.92 -4.02 2.83
CA ILE A 15 -0.93 -2.96 2.94
C ILE A 15 -0.51 -2.80 4.39
N THR A 16 0.79 -2.76 4.63
CA THR A 16 1.38 -2.48 5.94
C THR A 16 2.43 -1.39 5.82
N GLN A 17 2.48 -0.42 6.74
CA GLN A 17 3.48 0.64 6.70
C GLN A 17 4.90 0.06 6.85
N THR A 18 5.83 0.54 6.03
CA THR A 18 7.22 0.06 6.00
C THR A 18 8.21 1.16 5.64
N ASP A 19 9.44 1.03 6.11
CA ASP A 19 10.62 1.80 5.71
C ASP A 19 11.58 0.99 4.81
N TYR A 20 11.22 -0.25 4.45
CA TYR A 20 12.01 -1.10 3.55
C TYR A 20 12.29 -0.42 2.20
N ALA A 21 13.56 -0.42 1.81
CA ALA A 21 13.98 -0.05 0.47
C ALA A 21 13.71 -1.21 -0.50
N PRO A 22 13.15 -0.96 -1.69
CA PRO A 22 12.91 -2.00 -2.69
C PRO A 22 14.24 -2.64 -3.12
N THR A 23 14.28 -3.98 -3.16
CA THR A 23 15.48 -4.72 -3.59
C THR A 23 15.62 -4.77 -5.13
N GLN A 24 14.54 -4.50 -5.85
CA GLN A 24 14.50 -4.40 -7.31
C GLN A 24 13.54 -3.29 -7.70
N SER A 25 13.86 -2.47 -8.70
CA SER A 25 12.99 -1.35 -9.08
C SER A 25 11.98 -1.75 -10.15
N TYR A 26 10.70 -1.50 -9.86
CA TYR A 26 9.63 -1.42 -10.85
C TYR A 26 9.03 -0.01 -10.80
N ASP A 27 8.42 0.45 -11.90
CA ASP A 27 7.66 1.70 -11.92
C ASP A 27 6.32 1.50 -12.62
N HIS A 28 5.53 0.59 -12.06
CA HIS A 28 4.19 0.30 -12.55
C HIS A 28 3.15 0.89 -11.61
N LYS A 29 2.24 1.66 -12.19
CA LYS A 29 1.13 2.31 -11.48
C LYS A 29 -0.11 1.42 -11.50
N TYR A 30 -0.70 1.21 -10.34
CA TYR A 30 -1.91 0.41 -10.14
C TYR A 30 -2.98 1.22 -9.44
N SER A 31 -4.24 0.89 -9.71
CA SER A 31 -5.39 1.41 -8.99
C SER A 31 -6.20 0.24 -8.44
N GLN A 32 -6.56 0.30 -7.16
CA GLN A 32 -7.28 -0.76 -6.47
C GLN A 32 -8.35 -0.16 -5.56
N PHE A 33 -9.46 -0.87 -5.42
CA PHE A 33 -10.63 -0.44 -4.65
C PHE A 33 -10.95 -1.44 -3.54
N GLY A 34 -11.76 -1.01 -2.57
CA GLY A 34 -12.24 -1.87 -1.50
C GLY A 34 -11.24 -2.07 -0.36
N TRP A 35 -10.42 -1.06 -0.07
CA TRP A 35 -9.57 -1.07 1.13
C TRP A 35 -10.41 -0.91 2.40
N ASP A 36 -10.10 -1.73 3.41
CA ASP A 36 -10.68 -1.70 4.74
C ASP A 36 -9.58 -1.70 5.83
N PRO A 37 -9.60 -0.75 6.78
CA PRO A 37 -10.41 0.47 6.79
C PRO A 37 -10.09 1.40 5.60
N ASP A 38 -10.99 2.36 5.30
CA ASP A 38 -10.74 3.38 4.26
C ASP A 38 -9.38 4.03 4.49
N LEU A 39 -8.51 4.00 3.47
CA LEU A 39 -7.17 4.54 3.53
C LEU A 39 -7.14 6.04 3.87
N ARG A 40 -8.20 6.79 3.56
CA ARG A 40 -8.32 8.21 3.92
C ARG A 40 -8.39 8.41 5.42
N ASP A 41 -9.23 7.63 6.09
CA ASP A 41 -9.50 7.77 7.53
C ASP A 41 -8.48 6.99 8.38
N SER A 42 -7.70 6.13 7.75
CA SER A 42 -6.81 5.21 8.44
C SER A 42 -5.39 5.73 8.65
N GLY A 43 -5.12 6.95 8.17
CA GLY A 43 -3.84 7.65 8.33
C GLY A 43 -2.74 7.14 7.40
N VAL A 44 -3.12 6.59 6.24
CA VAL A 44 -2.18 6.41 5.13
C VAL A 44 -1.79 7.78 4.58
N VAL A 45 -0.50 7.97 4.35
CA VAL A 45 0.08 9.22 3.89
C VAL A 45 0.50 9.05 2.43
N ILE A 46 -0.06 9.89 1.56
CA ILE A 46 0.32 9.94 0.15
C ILE A 46 1.81 10.31 0.06
N GLY A 47 2.54 9.58 -0.77
CA GLY A 47 3.98 9.73 -0.95
C GLY A 47 4.82 8.82 -0.05
N ASN A 48 4.24 8.19 0.97
CA ASN A 48 4.96 7.24 1.82
C ASN A 48 5.01 5.83 1.20
N LYS A 49 5.99 5.06 1.69
CA LYS A 49 6.20 3.67 1.30
C LYS A 49 5.45 2.71 2.22
N TYR A 50 4.97 1.64 1.62
CA TYR A 50 4.23 0.58 2.27
C TYR A 50 4.62 -0.77 1.68
N ARG A 51 4.46 -1.84 2.45
CA ARG A 51 4.57 -3.22 2.00
C ARG A 51 3.18 -3.70 1.56
N LEU A 52 3.10 -4.27 0.37
CA LEU A 52 1.91 -4.93 -0.18
C LEU A 52 2.13 -6.44 -0.16
N ASP A 53 1.39 -7.14 0.69
CA ASP A 53 1.36 -8.60 0.78
C ASP A 53 0.09 -9.11 0.09
N GLY A 54 0.20 -10.03 -0.86
CA GLY A 54 -0.95 -10.61 -1.55
C GLY A 54 -0.65 -12.02 -2.02
N ASP A 55 -1.32 -12.52 -3.06
CA ASP A 55 -1.11 -13.87 -3.61
C ASP A 55 0.27 -14.10 -4.27
N GLY A 56 1.18 -13.12 -4.20
CA GLY A 56 2.51 -13.20 -4.80
C GLY A 56 3.60 -12.71 -3.85
N PRO A 57 4.83 -12.48 -4.33
CA PRO A 57 5.91 -11.97 -3.50
C PRO A 57 5.56 -10.59 -2.94
N ASN A 58 5.97 -10.34 -1.70
CA ASN A 58 5.77 -9.06 -1.02
C ASN A 58 6.41 -7.94 -1.84
N ARG A 59 5.70 -6.82 -1.98
CA ARG A 59 6.14 -5.69 -2.80
C ARG A 59 6.25 -4.42 -1.97
N VAL A 60 7.21 -3.56 -2.31
CA VAL A 60 7.23 -2.19 -1.83
C VAL A 60 6.37 -1.35 -2.77
N ILE A 61 5.43 -0.60 -2.22
CA ILE A 61 4.56 0.31 -2.94
C ILE A 61 4.65 1.72 -2.37
N LYS A 62 4.40 2.71 -3.22
CA LYS A 62 4.23 4.10 -2.83
C LYS A 62 2.81 4.53 -3.16
N ILE A 63 2.04 4.95 -2.15
CA ILE A 63 0.68 5.46 -2.39
C ILE A 63 0.81 6.83 -3.06
N THR A 64 0.21 6.99 -4.24
CA THR A 64 0.27 8.24 -5.03
C THR A 64 -1.05 9.00 -5.02
N ALA A 65 -2.17 8.32 -4.80
CA ALA A 65 -3.46 8.96 -4.58
C ALA A 65 -4.38 8.06 -3.75
N ILE A 66 -5.30 8.68 -3.02
CA ILE A 66 -6.42 7.99 -2.34
C ILE A 66 -7.70 8.62 -2.88
N GLY A 67 -8.51 7.81 -3.54
CA GLY A 67 -9.76 8.23 -4.16
C GLY A 67 -10.87 8.40 -3.12
N VAL A 68 -11.78 9.34 -3.42
CA VAL A 68 -12.98 9.63 -2.62
C VAL A 68 -14.08 8.57 -2.76
N ALA A 69 -14.06 7.78 -3.84
CA ALA A 69 -15.08 6.78 -4.14
C ALA A 69 -14.56 5.35 -3.90
N SER A 70 -15.38 4.54 -3.23
CA SER A 70 -15.19 3.09 -3.03
C SER A 70 -13.86 2.69 -2.38
N ASN A 71 -13.34 3.53 -1.47
CA ASN A 71 -12.06 3.32 -0.79
C ASN A 71 -10.95 2.96 -1.78
N SER A 72 -10.87 3.69 -2.89
CA SER A 72 -9.90 3.43 -3.94
C SER A 72 -8.55 4.05 -3.61
N SER A 73 -7.47 3.41 -4.02
CA SER A 73 -6.13 3.99 -3.98
C SER A 73 -5.35 3.69 -5.23
N THR A 74 -4.46 4.61 -5.55
CA THR A 74 -3.50 4.49 -6.62
C THR A 74 -2.13 4.40 -6.01
N TYR A 75 -1.34 3.42 -6.42
CA TYR A 75 0.01 3.21 -5.91
C TYR A 75 0.97 2.80 -7.01
N THR A 76 2.22 3.18 -6.85
CA THR A 76 3.32 2.70 -7.70
C THR A 76 3.97 1.52 -6.99
N ARG A 77 4.12 0.39 -7.67
CA ARG A 77 4.97 -0.70 -7.17
C ARG A 77 6.41 -0.31 -7.44
N GLU A 78 7.15 -0.01 -6.38
CA GLU A 78 8.56 0.35 -6.48
C GLU A 78 9.45 -0.88 -6.56
N GLY A 79 9.00 -2.05 -6.09
CA GLY A 79 9.86 -3.23 -6.04
C GLY A 79 9.35 -4.43 -5.26
N LEU A 80 10.25 -5.39 -5.02
CA LEU A 80 10.07 -6.45 -4.02
C LEU A 80 10.48 -5.93 -2.63
N ALA A 81 9.73 -6.32 -1.60
CA ALA A 81 9.94 -5.96 -0.19
C ALA A 81 10.80 -6.98 0.56
#